data_AF-A0A0D0BHN3-F1
#
_entry.id   AF-A0A0D0BHN3-F1
#
_cell.length_a   1.000
_cell.length_b   1.000
_cell.length_c   1.000
_cell.angle_alpha   90.00
_cell.angle_beta   90.00
_cell.angle_gamma   90.00
#
_symmetry.space_group_name_H-M   'P 1'
#
loop_
_entity.id
_entity.type
_entity.pdbx_description
1 polymer ?
#
loop_
_entity_poly.entity_id
_entity_poly.type
_entity_poly.pdbx_seq_one_letter_code
_entity_poly.pdbx_strand_id
1 'polypeptide(L)'
;DVFPVSMHIPSHSSNGHPTPAEDGPALILLSLVLANIRNCLLPSSRLRALDILIALSTRLTDEAKPDRAVPYIIELLRDEAAVVRAAVRTLVQILTQVNVITPSNASIVPEYIIPNVRYLVQDPEVSVRAMYAQCIAPLAQTA
;
A
#
# COMPACT_ATOMS: atom_id res chain seq x y z
N ASP A 1 2.52 11.86 13.91
CA ASP A 1 1.39 11.35 13.11
C ASP A 1 1.83 10.24 12.18
N VAL A 2 1.01 9.19 12.02
CA VAL A 2 1.30 7.98 11.21
C VAL A 2 0.94 8.19 9.74
N PHE A 3 -0.04 9.08 9.51
CA PHE A 3 -0.56 9.47 8.21
C PHE A 3 -0.52 11.00 8.09
N PRO A 4 -0.26 11.56 6.89
CA PRO A 4 0.12 10.85 5.67
C PRO A 4 1.55 10.27 5.77
N VAL A 5 1.79 9.16 5.08
CA VAL A 5 3.13 8.55 5.03
C VAL A 5 4.13 9.53 4.43
N SER A 6 5.17 9.91 5.18
CA SER A 6 6.25 10.77 4.69
C SER A 6 7.00 10.08 3.54
N MET A 7 6.72 10.50 2.31
CA MET A 7 7.41 10.04 1.11
C MET A 7 8.69 10.87 0.88
N HIS A 8 9.76 10.22 0.41
CA HIS A 8 11.01 10.88 0.03
C HIS A 8 11.08 11.12 -1.49
N ILE A 9 10.00 11.63 -2.08
CA ILE A 9 9.91 11.88 -3.53
C ILE A 9 9.79 13.39 -3.76
N PRO A 10 10.72 14.02 -4.50
CA PRO A 10 10.62 15.44 -4.84
C PRO A 10 9.42 15.71 -5.77
N SER A 11 8.75 16.86 -5.59
CA SER A 11 7.68 17.38 -6.46
C SER A 11 6.41 16.52 -6.61
N HIS A 12 5.81 16.07 -5.50
CA HIS A 12 4.47 15.46 -5.54
C HIS A 12 3.39 16.56 -5.48
N SER A 13 2.63 16.73 -6.57
CA SER A 13 1.43 17.57 -6.63
C SER A 13 0.23 16.74 -7.11
N SER A 14 -0.66 16.38 -6.18
CA SER A 14 -1.88 15.59 -6.40
C SER A 14 -3.05 16.46 -6.87
N ASN A 15 -2.99 17.03 -8.07
CA ASN A 15 -4.02 17.97 -8.53
C ASN A 15 -4.95 17.40 -9.62
N GLY A 16 -5.33 16.12 -9.56
CA GLY A 16 -6.38 15.60 -10.46
C GLY A 16 -6.86 14.20 -10.11
N HIS A 17 -8.16 13.95 -10.31
CA HIS A 17 -8.69 12.59 -10.39
C HIS A 17 -8.31 12.02 -11.77
N PRO A 18 -7.46 10.98 -11.83
CA PRO A 18 -7.03 10.41 -13.09
C PRO A 18 -8.22 9.74 -13.80
N THR A 19 -8.35 9.98 -15.10
CA THR A 19 -9.31 9.25 -15.93
C THR A 19 -8.69 7.92 -16.38
N PRO A 20 -9.50 6.89 -16.71
CA PRO A 20 -8.97 5.60 -17.19
C PRO A 20 -8.04 5.71 -18.41
N ALA A 21 -8.18 6.76 -19.22
CA ALA A 21 -7.31 7.03 -20.37
C ALA A 21 -5.92 7.56 -19.97
N GLU A 22 -5.80 8.15 -18.78
CA GLU A 22 -4.57 8.77 -18.25
C GLU A 22 -3.77 7.81 -17.33
N ASP A 23 -4.39 6.70 -16.92
CA ASP A 23 -3.75 5.67 -16.08
C ASP A 23 -2.58 4.96 -16.79
N GLY A 24 -2.55 4.96 -18.14
CA GLY A 24 -1.63 4.15 -18.95
C GLY A 24 -0.16 4.22 -18.55
N PRO A 25 0.47 5.42 -18.52
CA PRO A 25 1.88 5.55 -18.11
C PRO A 25 2.13 5.13 -16.65
N ALA A 26 1.22 5.46 -15.74
CA ALA A 26 1.34 5.10 -14.33
C ALA A 26 1.23 3.58 -14.12
N LEU A 27 0.33 2.91 -14.86
CA LEU A 27 0.18 1.46 -14.85
C LEU A 27 1.41 0.72 -15.40
N ILE A 28 2.05 1.27 -16.45
CA ILE A 28 3.30 0.70 -16.99
C ILE A 28 4.41 0.78 -15.93
N LEU A 29 4.59 1.95 -15.32
CA LEU A 29 5.57 2.14 -14.26
C LEU A 29 5.27 1.27 -13.03
N LEU A 30 3.99 1.17 -12.65
CA LEU A 30 3.53 0.32 -11.57
C LEU A 30 3.89 -1.14 -11.85
N SER A 31 3.55 -1.63 -13.04
CA SER A 31 3.83 -3.02 -13.45
C SER A 31 5.33 -3.32 -13.44
N LEU A 32 6.16 -2.36 -13.89
CA LEU A 32 7.61 -2.48 -13.83
C LEU A 32 8.12 -2.58 -12.40
N VAL A 33 7.64 -1.72 -11.49
CA VAL A 33 8.02 -1.76 -10.07
C VAL A 33 7.59 -3.08 -9.44
N LEU A 34 6.34 -3.50 -9.65
CA LEU A 34 5.78 -4.73 -9.10
C LEU A 34 6.50 -6.00 -9.62
N ALA A 35 6.95 -6.00 -10.87
CA ALA A 35 7.76 -7.09 -11.43
C ALA A 35 9.15 -7.22 -10.80
N ASN A 36 9.71 -6.12 -10.27
CA ASN A 36 11.07 -6.08 -9.73
C ASN A 36 11.12 -6.09 -8.19
N ILE A 37 10.04 -5.71 -7.50
CA ILE A 37 10.03 -5.55 -6.04
C ILE A 37 10.35 -6.85 -5.29
N ARG A 38 9.88 -7.99 -5.81
CA ARG A 38 10.15 -9.34 -5.26
C ARG A 38 11.61 -9.77 -5.42
N ASN A 39 12.31 -9.24 -6.43
CA ASN A 39 13.70 -9.56 -6.72
C ASN A 39 14.70 -8.63 -5.99
N CYS A 40 14.21 -7.65 -5.23
CA CYS A 40 15.06 -6.71 -4.51
C CYS A 40 15.77 -7.39 -3.33
N LEU A 41 17.11 -7.37 -3.34
CA LEU A 41 17.93 -7.96 -2.28
C LEU A 41 17.93 -7.12 -0.99
N LEU A 42 17.90 -5.80 -1.12
CA LEU A 42 18.00 -4.88 0.02
C LEU A 42 16.60 -4.49 0.54
N PRO A 43 16.36 -4.55 1.87
CA PRO A 43 15.11 -4.07 2.46
C PRO A 43 14.83 -2.60 2.15
N SER A 44 15.88 -1.78 2.06
CA SER A 44 15.76 -0.37 1.67
C SER A 44 15.15 -0.21 0.28
N SER A 45 15.51 -1.04 -0.70
CA SER A 45 14.93 -0.99 -2.05
C SER A 45 13.44 -1.32 -2.04
N ARG A 46 13.01 -2.29 -1.22
CA ARG A 46 11.59 -2.63 -1.05
C ARG A 46 10.82 -1.48 -0.40
N LEU A 47 11.40 -0.82 0.61
CA LEU A 47 10.80 0.37 1.23
C LEU A 47 10.69 1.53 0.22
N ARG A 48 11.71 1.77 -0.61
CA ARG A 48 11.63 2.78 -1.68
C ARG A 48 10.56 2.42 -2.71
N ALA A 49 10.42 1.14 -3.04
CA ALA A 49 9.37 0.70 -3.94
C ALA A 49 7.97 0.92 -3.35
N LEU A 50 7.78 0.70 -2.04
CA LEU A 50 6.54 1.07 -1.33
C LEU A 50 6.25 2.59 -1.39
N ASP A 51 7.26 3.45 -1.25
CA ASP A 51 7.09 4.91 -1.44
C ASP A 51 6.64 5.23 -2.87
N ILE A 52 7.23 4.57 -3.87
CA ILE A 52 6.85 4.73 -5.28
C ILE A 52 5.40 4.25 -5.51
N LEU A 53 4.97 3.17 -4.86
CA LEU A 53 3.57 2.71 -4.95
C LEU A 53 2.59 3.78 -4.45
N ILE A 54 2.87 4.44 -3.33
CA ILE A 54 2.02 5.53 -2.80
C ILE A 54 2.00 6.73 -3.76
N ALA A 55 3.12 7.03 -4.40
CA ALA A 55 3.16 8.12 -5.38
C ALA A 55 2.36 7.77 -6.63
N LEU A 56 2.52 6.55 -7.17
CA LEU A 56 1.82 6.09 -8.37
C LEU A 56 0.33 5.92 -8.13
N SER A 57 -0.11 5.50 -6.94
CA SER A 57 -1.54 5.34 -6.62
C SER A 57 -2.35 6.63 -6.76
N THR A 58 -1.71 7.80 -6.60
CA THR A 58 -2.35 9.11 -6.85
C THR A 58 -2.65 9.38 -8.33
N ARG A 59 -2.11 8.56 -9.24
CA ARG A 59 -2.27 8.66 -10.70
C ARG A 59 -3.04 7.47 -11.30
N LEU A 60 -3.62 6.61 -10.45
CA LEU A 60 -4.42 5.47 -10.85
C LEU A 60 -5.89 5.72 -10.53
N THR A 61 -6.80 5.13 -11.29
CA THR A 61 -8.21 5.03 -10.92
C THR A 61 -8.41 4.33 -9.57
N ASP A 62 -9.52 4.66 -8.91
CA ASP A 62 -9.88 4.12 -7.59
C ASP A 62 -10.11 2.61 -7.60
N GLU A 63 -10.52 2.06 -8.75
CA GLU A 63 -10.67 0.61 -8.97
C GLU A 63 -9.31 -0.09 -9.13
N ALA A 64 -8.37 0.51 -9.88
CA ALA A 64 -7.08 -0.11 -10.15
C ALA A 64 -6.13 -0.11 -8.94
N LYS A 65 -6.28 0.87 -8.04
CA LYS A 65 -5.47 0.99 -6.80
C LYS A 65 -5.47 -0.30 -5.96
N PRO A 66 -6.62 -0.78 -5.45
CA PRO A 66 -6.65 -1.96 -4.60
C PRO A 66 -6.23 -3.22 -5.38
N ASP A 67 -6.76 -3.44 -6.58
CA ASP A 67 -6.50 -4.63 -7.39
C ASP A 67 -5.03 -4.86 -7.69
N ARG A 68 -4.27 -3.78 -7.93
CA ARG A 68 -2.86 -3.87 -8.32
C ARG A 68 -1.90 -3.72 -7.16
N ALA A 69 -2.19 -2.89 -6.16
CA ALA A 69 -1.24 -2.61 -5.08
C ALA A 69 -1.37 -3.60 -3.91
N VAL A 70 -2.60 -3.96 -3.52
CA VAL A 70 -2.86 -4.71 -2.29
C VAL A 70 -2.20 -6.09 -2.27
N PRO A 71 -2.28 -6.93 -3.33
CA PRO A 71 -1.69 -8.26 -3.28
C PRO A 71 -0.18 -8.23 -3.04
N TYR A 72 0.52 -7.25 -3.63
CA TYR A 72 1.97 -7.11 -3.52
C TYR A 72 2.39 -6.52 -2.18
N ILE A 73 1.63 -5.57 -1.64
CA ILE A 73 1.91 -5.04 -0.30
C ILE A 73 1.73 -6.13 0.74
N ILE A 74 0.64 -6.92 0.67
CA ILE A 74 0.41 -8.05 1.58
C ILE A 74 1.57 -9.05 1.56
N GLU A 75 2.12 -9.35 0.39
CA GLU A 75 3.28 -10.22 0.27
C GLU A 75 4.52 -9.61 0.94
N LEU A 76 4.77 -8.30 0.74
CA LEU A 76 5.87 -7.60 1.41
C LEU A 76 5.70 -7.52 2.93
N LEU A 77 4.48 -7.59 3.46
CA LEU A 77 4.26 -7.65 4.90
C LEU A 77 4.71 -8.99 5.51
N ARG A 78 5.09 -9.98 4.69
CA ARG A 78 5.66 -11.27 5.10
C ARG A 78 7.18 -11.33 4.92
N ASP A 79 7.82 -10.21 4.63
CA ASP A 79 9.26 -10.12 4.40
C ASP A 79 10.09 -10.52 5.64
N GLU A 80 11.27 -11.10 5.44
CA GLU A 80 12.23 -11.42 6.51
C GLU A 80 12.64 -10.18 7.32
N ALA A 81 12.74 -9.02 6.66
CA ALA A 81 13.12 -7.77 7.28
C ALA A 81 11.93 -7.11 7.99
N ALA A 82 12.04 -6.99 9.31
CA ALA A 82 11.02 -6.37 10.17
C ALA A 82 10.63 -4.95 9.74
N VAL A 83 11.57 -4.17 9.22
CA VAL A 83 11.31 -2.81 8.71
C VAL A 83 10.34 -2.80 7.54
N VAL A 84 10.35 -3.84 6.69
CA VAL A 84 9.42 -3.99 5.56
C VAL A 84 8.06 -4.46 6.06
N ARG A 85 8.02 -5.43 7.01
CA ARG A 85 6.77 -5.85 7.66
C ARG A 85 6.08 -4.72 8.43
N ALA A 86 6.87 -3.84 9.05
CA ALA A 86 6.37 -2.64 9.72
C ALA A 86 5.81 -1.60 8.73
N ALA A 87 5.98 -1.75 7.42
CA ALA A 87 5.45 -0.81 6.44
C ALA A 87 3.95 -1.01 6.14
N VAL A 88 3.19 -1.65 7.04
CA VAL A 88 1.71 -1.82 6.94
C VAL A 88 0.95 -0.50 6.77
N ARG A 89 1.51 0.61 7.25
CA ARG A 89 1.00 1.97 6.99
C ARG A 89 0.86 2.30 5.50
N THR A 90 1.69 1.71 4.63
CA THR A 90 1.59 1.91 3.18
C THR A 90 0.28 1.35 2.63
N LEU A 91 -0.18 0.21 3.15
CA LEU A 91 -1.46 -0.37 2.76
C LEU A 91 -2.62 0.58 3.09
N VAL A 92 -2.66 1.08 4.32
CA VAL A 92 -3.70 2.02 4.77
C VAL A 92 -3.63 3.34 4.00
N GLN A 93 -2.43 3.83 3.70
CA GLN A 93 -2.25 5.06 2.93
C GLN A 93 -2.82 4.95 1.50
N ILE A 94 -2.71 3.79 0.85
CA ILE A 94 -3.28 3.58 -0.48
C ILE A 94 -4.80 3.41 -0.40
N LEU A 95 -5.30 2.69 0.60
CA LEU A 95 -6.74 2.50 0.79
C LEU A 95 -7.46 3.83 1.09
N THR A 96 -6.84 4.71 1.88
CA THR A 96 -7.38 6.05 2.16
C THR A 96 -7.40 6.99 0.95
N GLN A 97 -6.70 6.66 -0.14
CA GLN A 97 -6.76 7.40 -1.40
C GLN A 97 -7.90 6.94 -2.33
N VAL A 98 -8.59 5.85 -1.99
CA VAL A 98 -9.74 5.35 -2.75
C VAL A 98 -10.99 6.11 -2.29
N ASN A 99 -11.57 6.92 -3.17
CA ASN A 99 -12.73 7.77 -2.86
C ASN A 99 -14.05 7.09 -3.24
N VAL A 100 -14.03 6.24 -4.28
CA VAL A 100 -15.19 5.48 -4.74
C VAL A 100 -14.97 4.00 -4.49
N ILE A 101 -15.73 3.43 -3.57
CA ILE A 101 -15.76 1.99 -3.32
C ILE A 101 -16.85 1.39 -4.21
N THR A 102 -16.45 0.58 -5.20
CA THR A 102 -17.39 -0.22 -5.98
C THR A 102 -17.91 -1.40 -5.15
N PRO A 103 -19.11 -1.93 -5.41
CA PRO A 103 -19.60 -3.14 -4.75
C PRO A 103 -18.63 -4.32 -4.86
N SER A 104 -17.87 -4.40 -5.95
CA SER A 104 -16.82 -5.38 -6.20
C SER A 104 -15.66 -5.29 -5.20
N ASN A 105 -15.33 -4.08 -4.74
CA ASN A 105 -14.19 -3.81 -3.86
C ASN A 105 -14.60 -3.67 -2.40
N ALA A 106 -15.89 -3.53 -2.09
CA ALA A 106 -16.40 -3.32 -0.72
C ALA A 106 -16.00 -4.46 0.23
N SER A 107 -15.88 -5.69 -0.27
CA SER A 107 -15.50 -6.82 0.57
C SER A 107 -13.99 -7.04 0.71
N ILE A 108 -13.15 -6.32 -0.05
CA ILE A 108 -11.70 -6.59 -0.07
C ILE A 108 -11.06 -6.34 1.30
N VAL A 109 -11.47 -5.30 2.02
CA VAL A 109 -10.91 -4.97 3.33
C VAL A 109 -11.25 -6.04 4.38
N PRO A 110 -12.54 -6.37 4.62
CA PRO A 110 -12.89 -7.36 5.64
C PRO A 110 -12.57 -8.80 5.23
N GLU A 111 -12.73 -9.18 3.97
CA GLU A 111 -12.62 -10.59 3.53
C GLU A 111 -11.21 -10.98 3.09
N TYR A 112 -10.40 -10.03 2.58
CA TYR A 112 -9.07 -10.31 2.08
C TYR A 112 -7.97 -9.64 2.92
N ILE A 113 -8.04 -8.34 3.16
CA ILE A 113 -6.95 -7.59 3.80
C ILE A 113 -6.82 -7.96 5.28
N ILE A 114 -7.88 -7.82 6.08
CA ILE A 114 -7.84 -8.07 7.53
C ILE A 114 -7.31 -9.48 7.85
N PRO A 115 -7.81 -10.57 7.22
CA PRO A 115 -7.28 -11.90 7.46
C PRO A 115 -5.79 -12.03 7.14
N ASN A 116 -5.34 -11.37 6.07
CA ASN A 116 -3.96 -11.42 5.62
C ASN A 116 -3.01 -10.53 6.43
N VAL A 117 -3.48 -9.58 7.25
CA VAL A 117 -2.59 -8.75 8.09
C VAL A 117 -2.71 -9.07 9.58
N ARG A 118 -3.69 -9.88 9.99
CA ARG A 118 -3.96 -10.22 11.39
C ARG A 118 -2.75 -10.80 12.13
N TYR A 119 -1.90 -11.56 11.45
CA TYR A 119 -0.72 -12.18 12.08
C TYR A 119 0.29 -11.14 12.59
N LEU A 120 0.28 -9.91 12.08
CA LEU A 120 1.20 -8.84 12.50
C LEU A 120 1.02 -8.46 13.97
N VAL A 121 -0.13 -8.76 14.58
CA VAL A 121 -0.35 -8.56 16.02
C VAL A 121 0.54 -9.47 16.89
N GLN A 122 1.00 -10.59 16.33
CA GLN A 122 1.87 -11.57 16.98
C GLN A 122 3.30 -11.55 16.41
N ASP A 123 3.65 -10.56 15.58
CA ASP A 123 4.99 -10.44 15.02
C ASP A 123 6.03 -10.41 16.15
N PRO A 124 7.19 -11.09 16.04
CA PRO A 124 8.22 -11.05 17.08
C PRO A 124 8.72 -9.64 17.37
N GLU A 125 8.75 -8.75 16.36
CA GLU A 125 9.29 -7.41 16.48
C GLU A 125 8.26 -6.41 17.01
N VAL A 126 8.63 -5.71 18.09
CA VAL A 126 7.76 -4.71 18.74
C VAL A 126 7.39 -3.59 17.77
N SER A 127 8.32 -3.19 16.90
CA SER A 127 8.12 -2.13 15.91
C SER A 127 6.99 -2.46 14.92
N VAL A 128 6.90 -3.72 14.48
CA VAL A 128 5.85 -4.21 13.59
C VAL A 128 4.50 -4.19 14.31
N ARG A 129 4.44 -4.74 15.53
CA ARG A 129 3.21 -4.74 16.34
C ARG A 129 2.72 -3.32 16.64
N ALA A 130 3.63 -2.42 17.00
CA ALA A 130 3.31 -1.03 17.28
C ALA A 130 2.78 -0.30 16.04
N MET A 131 3.36 -0.53 14.86
CA MET A 131 2.85 0.08 13.64
C MET A 131 1.49 -0.51 13.22
N TYR A 132 1.31 -1.83 13.35
CA TYR A 132 0.02 -2.47 13.09
C TYR A 132 -1.09 -1.92 14.00
N ALA A 133 -0.82 -1.78 15.31
CA ALA A 133 -1.76 -1.19 16.27
C ALA A 133 -2.15 0.26 15.92
N GLN A 134 -1.22 1.03 15.33
CA GLN A 134 -1.50 2.38 14.84
C GLN A 134 -2.33 2.39 13.54
N CYS A 135 -2.24 1.33 12.75
CA CYS A 135 -2.88 1.24 11.43
C CYS A 135 -4.24 0.53 11.46
N ILE A 136 -4.56 -0.26 12.50
CA ILE A 136 -5.79 -1.07 12.53
C ILE A 136 -7.06 -0.24 12.61
N ALA A 137 -7.06 0.84 13.38
CA ALA A 137 -8.21 1.75 13.50
C ALA A 137 -8.53 2.44 12.16
N PRO A 138 -7.57 3.11 11.47
CA PRO A 138 -7.86 3.71 10.17
C PRO A 138 -8.15 2.65 9.09
N LEU A 139 -7.55 1.45 9.16
CA LEU A 139 -7.90 0.35 8.26
C LEU A 139 -9.38 -0.07 8.42
N ALA A 140 -9.89 -0.12 9.65
CA ALA A 140 -11.29 -0.43 9.92
C ALA A 140 -12.24 0.70 9.45
N GLN A 141 -11.77 1.95 9.39
CA GLN A 141 -12.55 3.08 8.86
C GLN A 141 -12.65 3.06 7.33
N THR A 142 -11.71 2.40 6.65
CA THR A 142 -11.74 2.20 5.19
C THR A 142 -12.61 1.01 4.74
N ALA A 143 -13.15 0.24 5.68
CA ALA A 143 -14.01 -0.93 5.42
C ALA A 143 -15.50 -0.54 5.32
#